data_AF-A0A1G5XBF0-F1
#
_entry.id   AF-A0A1G5XBF0-F1
#
_cell.length_a   1.000
_cell.length_b   1.000
_cell.length_c   1.000
_cell.angle_alpha   90.00
_cell.angle_beta   90.00
_cell.angle_gamma   90.00
#
_symmetry.space_group_name_H-M   'P 1'
#
loop_
_entity.id
_entity.type
_entity.pdbx_description
1 polymer ?
#
loop_
_entity_poly.entity_id
_entity_poly.type
_entity_poly.pdbx_seq_one_letter_code
_entity_poly.pdbx_strand_id
1 'polypeptide(L)'
;MRFVLFVALALSVTGCTRWSMNHHMNLAYKAYDRGNCEQVMLELSQVDRASRARRYMQPEVSMLRGQCLERQKLFVDAAQTYQFIITQYPNSEYAFRARARLETLQSLGHYPTRSASAIRPAS
;
A
#
# COMPACT_ATOMS: atom_id res chain seq x y z
N MET A 1 -8.59 23.98 -35.75
CA MET A 1 -7.16 23.82 -35.36
C MET A 1 -6.86 24.24 -33.92
N ARG A 2 -7.39 25.36 -33.39
CA ARG A 2 -7.14 25.81 -32.01
C ARG A 2 -7.62 24.81 -30.93
N PHE A 3 -8.81 24.23 -31.11
CA PHE A 3 -9.36 23.21 -30.20
C PHE A 3 -8.49 21.94 -30.11
N VAL A 4 -7.92 21.48 -31.23
CA VAL A 4 -7.06 20.30 -31.27
C VAL A 4 -5.77 20.55 -30.47
N LEU A 5 -5.20 21.75 -30.55
CA LEU A 5 -4.04 22.15 -29.75
C LEU A 5 -4.35 22.17 -28.24
N PHE A 6 -5.53 22.68 -27.85
CA PHE A 6 -5.94 22.67 -26.44
C PHE A 6 -6.19 21.25 -25.90
N VAL A 7 -6.78 20.35 -26.71
CA VAL A 7 -6.95 18.94 -26.31
C VAL A 7 -5.61 18.22 -26.20
N ALA A 8 -4.68 18.45 -27.14
CA ALA A 8 -3.34 17.86 -27.07
C ALA A 8 -2.55 18.34 -25.84
N LEU A 9 -2.67 19.63 -25.49
CA LEU A 9 -2.03 20.20 -24.30
C LEU A 9 -2.65 19.68 -23.00
N ALA A 10 -3.96 19.45 -22.97
CA ALA A 10 -4.64 18.88 -21.80
C ALA A 10 -4.24 17.40 -21.57
N LEU A 11 -4.08 16.63 -22.65
CA LEU A 11 -3.68 15.22 -22.56
C LEU A 11 -2.24 15.06 -22.07
N SER A 12 -1.31 15.93 -22.46
CA SER A 12 0.09 15.85 -22.04
C SER A 12 0.25 16.02 -20.51
N VAL A 13 -0.50 16.93 -19.89
CA VAL A 13 -0.44 17.17 -18.44
C VAL A 13 -0.96 15.97 -17.63
N THR A 14 -1.98 15.26 -18.12
CA THR A 14 -2.50 14.06 -17.44
C THR A 14 -1.60 12.84 -17.56
N GLY A 15 -0.73 12.78 -18.58
CA GLY A 15 0.24 11.71 -18.77
C GLY A 15 1.39 11.76 -17.76
N CYS A 16 1.86 12.96 -17.42
CA CYS A 16 3.01 13.17 -16.53
C CYS A 16 2.78 12.62 -15.11
N THR A 17 1.57 12.80 -14.56
CA THR A 17 1.25 12.32 -13.20
C THR A 17 1.19 10.79 -13.13
N ARG A 18 0.65 10.14 -14.18
CA ARG A 18 0.62 8.67 -14.28
C ARG A 18 2.02 8.09 -14.45
N TRP A 19 2.84 8.70 -15.31
CA TRP A 19 4.21 8.27 -15.53
C TRP A 19 5.07 8.37 -14.26
N SER A 20 5.03 9.53 -13.58
CA SER A 20 5.78 9.77 -12.35
C SER A 20 5.41 8.77 -11.25
N MET A 21 4.11 8.54 -11.04
CA MET A 21 3.62 7.57 -10.06
C MET A 21 4.13 6.14 -10.32
N ASN A 22 3.98 5.66 -11.56
CA ASN A 22 4.47 4.32 -11.94
C ASN A 22 5.99 4.20 -11.78
N HIS A 23 6.73 5.28 -12.06
CA HIS A 23 8.17 5.31 -11.87
C HIS A 23 8.56 5.14 -10.40
N HIS A 24 7.97 5.93 -9.50
CA HIS A 24 8.21 5.80 -8.05
C HIS A 24 7.79 4.42 -7.52
N MET A 25 6.70 3.86 -8.03
CA MET A 25 6.28 2.52 -7.63
C MET A 25 7.30 1.44 -8.03
N ASN A 26 7.84 1.51 -9.25
CA ASN A 26 8.90 0.60 -9.69
C ASN A 26 10.19 0.76 -8.88
N LEU A 27 10.55 1.99 -8.49
CA LEU A 27 11.68 2.23 -7.61
C LEU A 27 11.45 1.65 -6.21
N ALA A 28 10.22 1.75 -5.68
CA ALA A 28 9.85 1.14 -4.41
C ALA A 28 10.06 -0.37 -4.45
N TYR A 29 9.61 -1.07 -5.49
CA TYR A 29 9.87 -2.51 -5.64
C TYR A 29 11.36 -2.85 -5.71
N LYS A 30 12.13 -2.13 -6.55
CA LYS A 30 13.58 -2.32 -6.62
C LYS A 30 14.30 -2.06 -5.29
N ALA A 31 13.81 -1.12 -4.49
CA ALA A 31 14.32 -0.87 -3.14
C ALA A 31 13.96 -2.01 -2.18
N TYR A 32 12.73 -2.50 -2.26
CA TYR A 32 12.26 -3.63 -1.48
C TYR A 32 13.07 -4.90 -1.77
N ASP A 33 13.36 -5.20 -3.03
CA ASP A 33 14.17 -6.37 -3.41
C ASP A 33 15.59 -6.29 -2.85
N ARG A 34 16.13 -5.07 -2.71
CA ARG A 34 17.43 -4.79 -2.10
C ARG A 34 17.43 -4.75 -0.58
N GLY A 35 16.30 -4.99 0.08
CA GLY A 35 16.21 -4.92 1.54
C GLY A 35 16.08 -3.50 2.11
N ASN A 36 16.07 -2.46 1.28
CA ASN A 36 16.12 -1.07 1.74
C ASN A 36 14.72 -0.52 2.01
N CYS A 37 14.21 -0.79 3.21
CA CYS A 37 12.88 -0.34 3.63
C CYS A 37 12.76 1.19 3.76
N GLU A 38 13.85 1.90 4.06
CA GLU A 38 13.85 3.36 4.15
C GLU A 38 13.55 3.99 2.77
N GLN A 39 14.24 3.52 1.73
CA GLN A 39 13.99 3.96 0.36
C GLN A 39 12.58 3.58 -0.10
N VAL A 40 12.06 2.40 0.29
CA VAL A 40 10.68 2.03 -0.02
C VAL A 40 9.72 3.07 0.54
N MET A 41 9.84 3.43 1.82
CA MET A 41 8.95 4.40 2.45
C MET A 41 9.04 5.78 1.78
N LEU A 42 10.24 6.19 1.37
CA LEU A 42 10.44 7.42 0.61
C LEU A 42 9.71 7.38 -0.74
N GLU A 43 9.91 6.34 -1.54
CA GLU A 43 9.27 6.21 -2.86
C GLU A 43 7.75 6.10 -2.75
N LEU A 44 7.24 5.34 -1.77
CA LEU A 44 5.81 5.24 -1.49
C LEU A 44 5.20 6.60 -1.14
N SER A 45 5.92 7.46 -0.42
CA SER A 45 5.45 8.83 -0.13
C SER A 45 5.28 9.67 -1.41
N GLN A 46 6.11 9.45 -2.43
CA GLN A 46 5.98 10.12 -3.72
C GLN A 46 4.81 9.54 -4.52
N VAL A 47 4.60 8.22 -4.47
CA VAL A 47 3.41 7.57 -5.04
C VAL A 47 2.14 8.14 -4.41
N ASP A 48 2.08 8.29 -3.08
CA ASP A 48 0.93 8.85 -2.37
C ASP A 48 0.64 10.30 -2.78
N ARG A 49 1.69 11.12 -2.96
CA ARG A 49 1.55 12.51 -3.45
C ARG A 49 1.01 12.55 -4.89
N ALA A 50 1.52 11.70 -5.77
CA ALA A 50 1.11 11.64 -7.17
C ALA A 50 -0.29 11.00 -7.36
N SER A 51 -0.67 10.08 -6.45
CA SER A 51 -1.93 9.33 -6.50
C SER A 51 -3.09 9.99 -5.75
N ARG A 52 -2.93 11.20 -5.20
CA ARG A 52 -4.00 11.91 -4.46
C ARG A 52 -5.34 11.98 -5.20
N ALA A 53 -5.32 12.06 -6.53
CA ALA A 53 -6.53 12.06 -7.36
C ALA A 53 -7.04 10.65 -7.74
N ARG A 54 -6.27 9.58 -7.49
CA ARG A 54 -6.52 8.23 -8.00
C ARG A 54 -6.15 7.16 -6.97
N ARG A 55 -7.09 6.85 -6.07
CA ARG A 55 -6.93 5.87 -4.96
C ARG A 55 -6.79 4.40 -5.37
N TYR A 56 -6.86 4.04 -6.65
CA TYR A 56 -6.83 2.63 -7.08
C TYR A 56 -5.51 1.91 -6.74
N MET A 57 -4.41 2.65 -6.57
CA MET A 57 -3.08 2.10 -6.28
C MET A 57 -2.79 1.94 -4.77
N GLN A 58 -3.66 2.49 -3.92
CA GLN A 58 -3.52 2.44 -2.46
C GLN A 58 -3.36 1.03 -1.86
N PRO A 59 -4.07 -0.03 -2.31
CA PRO A 59 -3.86 -1.36 -1.75
C PRO A 59 -2.44 -1.91 -2.02
N GLU A 60 -1.83 -1.58 -3.16
CA GLU A 60 -0.47 -2.00 -3.51
C GLU A 60 0.58 -1.25 -2.68
N VAL A 61 0.43 0.08 -2.57
CA VAL A 61 1.25 0.93 -1.70
C VAL A 61 1.20 0.45 -0.25
N SER A 62 -0.01 0.18 0.24
CA SER A 62 -0.20 -0.32 1.60
C SER A 62 0.41 -1.71 1.79
N MET A 63 0.31 -2.59 0.79
CA MET A 63 0.90 -3.93 0.86
C MET A 63 2.42 -3.84 1.01
N LEU A 64 3.08 -3.06 0.16
CA LEU A 64 4.54 -2.94 0.19
C LEU A 64 5.02 -2.27 1.50
N ARG A 65 4.26 -1.30 2.02
CA ARG A 65 4.49 -0.72 3.35
C ARG A 65 4.42 -1.78 4.45
N GLY A 66 3.37 -2.61 4.47
CA GLY A 66 3.21 -3.71 5.42
C GLY A 66 4.37 -4.70 5.37
N GLN A 67 4.83 -5.07 4.18
CA GLN A 67 5.96 -5.99 4.01
C GLN A 67 7.29 -5.41 4.52
N CYS A 68 7.51 -4.10 4.34
CA CYS A 68 8.65 -3.42 4.94
C CYS A 68 8.60 -3.39 6.47
N LEU A 69 7.40 -3.21 7.05
CA LEU A 69 7.20 -3.25 8.49
C LEU A 69 7.48 -4.67 9.03
N GLU A 70 7.00 -5.72 8.36
CA GLU A 70 7.34 -7.11 8.71
C GLU A 70 8.85 -7.36 8.71
N ARG A 71 9.56 -6.90 7.66
CA ARG A 71 11.01 -7.10 7.55
C ARG A 71 11.78 -6.40 8.69
N GLN A 72 11.27 -5.27 9.15
CA GLN A 72 11.80 -4.53 10.29
C GLN A 72 11.32 -5.09 11.65
N LYS A 73 10.56 -6.19 11.66
CA LYS A 73 9.97 -6.82 12.85
C LYS A 73 8.94 -5.95 13.57
N LEU A 74 8.39 -4.95 12.89
CA LEU A 74 7.30 -4.10 13.37
C LEU A 74 5.95 -4.78 13.08
N PHE A 75 5.74 -5.95 13.69
CA PHE A 75 4.65 -6.86 13.32
C PHE A 75 3.26 -6.32 13.64
N VAL A 76 3.10 -5.55 14.71
CA VAL A 76 1.81 -4.92 15.08
C VAL A 76 1.40 -3.91 14.01
N ASP A 77 2.33 -3.04 13.60
CA ASP A 77 2.08 -2.02 12.57
C ASP A 77 1.83 -2.67 11.20
N ALA A 78 2.58 -3.72 10.88
CA ALA A 78 2.34 -4.52 9.67
C ALA A 78 0.93 -5.11 9.67
N ALA A 79 0.52 -5.72 10.78
CA ALA A 79 -0.80 -6.32 10.90
C ALA A 79 -1.93 -5.30 10.79
N GLN A 80 -1.78 -4.12 11.39
CA GLN A 80 -2.72 -3.01 11.21
C GLN A 80 -2.83 -2.58 9.74
N THR A 81 -1.69 -2.50 9.05
CA THR A 81 -1.65 -2.16 7.61
C THR A 81 -2.40 -3.19 6.78
N TYR A 82 -2.23 -4.48 7.06
CA TYR A 82 -2.98 -5.54 6.37
C TYR A 82 -4.47 -5.52 6.68
N GLN A 83 -4.84 -5.27 7.93
CA GLN A 83 -6.24 -5.11 8.32
C GLN A 83 -6.88 -3.92 7.60
N PHE A 84 -6.15 -2.81 7.43
CA PHE A 84 -6.59 -1.68 6.61
C PHE A 84 -6.85 -2.11 5.15
N ILE A 85 -5.95 -2.87 4.52
CA ILE A 85 -6.16 -3.35 3.14
C ILE A 85 -7.43 -4.21 3.04
N ILE A 86 -7.61 -5.15 3.97
CA ILE A 86 -8.77 -6.06 3.98
C ILE A 86 -10.08 -5.29 4.16
N THR A 87 -10.08 -4.27 5.01
CA THR A 87 -11.29 -3.50 5.34
C THR A 87 -11.65 -2.49 4.26
N GLN A 88 -10.66 -1.78 3.71
CA GLN A 88 -10.89 -0.71 2.74
C GLN A 88 -10.95 -1.20 1.30
N TYR A 89 -10.24 -2.28 0.98
CA TYR A 89 -10.10 -2.81 -0.38
C TYR A 89 -10.45 -4.31 -0.45
N PRO A 90 -11.62 -4.76 0.05
CA PRO A 90 -11.92 -6.18 0.26
C PRO A 90 -11.92 -7.03 -1.02
N ASN A 91 -12.21 -6.41 -2.17
CA ASN A 91 -12.27 -7.08 -3.48
C ASN A 91 -10.96 -6.99 -4.27
N SER A 92 -9.91 -6.42 -3.69
CA SER A 92 -8.60 -6.35 -4.33
C SER A 92 -7.82 -7.65 -4.14
N GLU A 93 -6.96 -8.00 -5.10
CA GLU A 93 -6.01 -9.11 -4.94
C GLU A 93 -5.15 -8.94 -3.68
N TYR A 94 -4.80 -7.69 -3.35
CA TYR A 94 -4.05 -7.35 -2.15
C TYR A 94 -4.77 -7.70 -0.85
N ALA A 95 -6.10 -7.68 -0.81
CA ALA A 95 -6.83 -8.15 0.36
C ALA A 95 -6.66 -9.66 0.59
N PHE A 96 -6.61 -10.45 -0.48
CA PHE A 96 -6.26 -11.87 -0.38
C PHE A 96 -4.82 -12.05 0.14
N ARG A 97 -3.85 -11.33 -0.44
CA ARG A 97 -2.44 -11.40 -0.01
C ARG A 97 -2.24 -10.94 1.44
N ALA A 98 -2.95 -9.88 1.85
CA ALA A 98 -2.90 -9.35 3.20
C ALA A 98 -3.48 -10.33 4.25
N ARG A 99 -4.54 -11.08 3.91
CA ARG A 99 -5.07 -12.14 4.79
C ARG A 99 -4.03 -13.24 5.02
N ALA A 100 -3.41 -13.74 3.95
CA ALA A 100 -2.38 -14.77 4.05
C ALA A 100 -1.18 -14.30 4.90
N ARG A 101 -0.77 -13.03 4.78
CA ARG A 101 0.27 -12.44 5.63
C ARG A 101 -0.15 -12.35 7.09
N LEU A 102 -1.37 -11.91 7.39
CA LEU A 102 -1.89 -11.89 8.76
C LEU A 102 -1.95 -13.29 9.38
N GLU A 103 -2.43 -14.29 8.63
CA GLU A 103 -2.44 -15.68 9.07
C GLU A 103 -1.03 -16.19 9.38
N THR A 104 -0.05 -15.81 8.56
CA THR A 104 1.37 -16.13 8.82
C THR A 104 1.87 -15.45 10.10
N LEU A 105 1.56 -14.16 10.31
CA LEU A 105 1.95 -13.46 11.54
C LEU A 105 1.28 -14.07 12.78
N GLN A 106 0.04 -14.56 12.65
CA GLN A 106 -0.68 -15.26 13.72
C GLN A 106 -0.04 -16.62 14.05
N SER A 107 0.28 -17.42 13.03
CA SER A 107 0.88 -18.74 13.23
C SER A 107 2.28 -18.66 13.84
N LEU A 108 3.01 -17.58 13.54
CA LEU A 108 4.30 -17.26 14.16
C LEU A 108 4.18 -16.63 15.56
N GLY A 109 2.97 -16.34 16.04
CA GLY A 109 2.73 -15.70 17.34
C GLY A 109 3.07 -14.20 17.38
N HIS A 110 3.27 -13.56 16.23
CA HIS A 110 3.58 -12.13 16.11
C HIS A 110 2.34 -11.24 16.08
N TYR A 111 1.15 -11.81 15.95
CA TYR A 111 -0.13 -11.09 16.02
C TYR A 111 -1.15 -11.93 16.80
N PRO A 112 -1.79 -11.37 17.84
CA PRO A 112 -2.78 -12.12 18.60
C PRO A 112 -3.95 -12.50 17.69
N THR A 113 -4.36 -13.77 17.73
CA THR A 113 -5.64 -14.16 17.15
C THR A 113 -6.72 -13.32 17.82
N ARG A 114 -7.69 -12.84 17.03
CA ARG A 114 -8.78 -11.95 17.46
C ARG A 114 -9.77 -12.59 18.46
N SER A 115 -9.30 -13.55 19.25
CA SER A 115 -9.99 -14.29 20.30
C SER A 115 -9.81 -13.64 21.68
N ALA A 116 -8.81 -12.78 21.90
CA ALA A 116 -8.47 -12.27 23.24
C ALA A 116 -9.12 -10.93 23.62
N SER A 117 -9.72 -10.22 22.67
CA SER A 117 -10.51 -9.02 22.95
C SER A 117 -11.96 -9.25 22.54
N ALA A 118 -12.53 -10.35 23.03
CA ALA A 118 -13.97 -10.46 23.17
C ALA A 118 -14.42 -9.22 23.95
N ILE A 119 -15.25 -8.42 23.29
CA ILE A 119 -15.93 -7.25 23.83
C ILE A 119 -16.47 -7.63 25.20
N ARG A 120 -15.83 -7.17 26.28
CA ARG A 120 -16.44 -7.21 27.60
C ARG A 120 -17.58 -6.20 27.53
N PRO A 121 -18.86 -6.62 27.61
CA PRO A 121 -19.92 -5.65 27.76
C PRO A 121 -19.64 -4.87 29.05
N ALA A 122 -19.67 -3.54 28.96
CA ALA A 122 -19.68 -2.71 30.14
C ALA A 122 -21.00 -2.99 30.88
N SER A 123 -20.89 -3.67 32.03
CA SER A 123 -21.95 -3.85 33.01
C SER A 123 -22.19 -2.56 33.79
#